data_AF-A0A2N9IWR6-F1
#
_entry.id   AF-A0A2N9IWR6-F1
#
_cell.length_a   1.000
_cell.length_b   1.000
_cell.length_c   1.000
_cell.angle_alpha   90.00
_cell.angle_beta   90.00
_cell.angle_gamma   90.00
#
_symmetry.space_group_name_H-M   'P 1'
#
loop_
_entity.id
_entity.type
_entity.pdbx_description
1 polymer ?
#
loop_
_entity_poly.entity_id
_entity_poly.type
_entity_poly.pdbx_seq_one_letter_code
_entity_poly.pdbx_strand_id
1 'polypeptide(L)'
;MIRFILTLAGGCPAHGRHGLRSLIGFPYHGQDLFPNGRGAVNPKGLQYYNNLINELISHGIQPHVTLHHADLPQVLEDEYGGWVSRKIVYGSLPLSIIHHFFALKEKDFTAYADVCFRKFGDRVSYWTTLNEANVFVIGGYDSGVLPPQRCSPPYGVNCSRGNSSTEPYMAAHHILLAHASAARLYKQRYQDKQNGFIGLNLFSYWFVPLTNSMEDKIATQRANDFLLWFVDPLVFGDYPDVLKKIVGSRLPAFTYAESSQVKGSFDFLGVNHYNTLSVKDNPSSPKDGRWRCFCRHGSTVSKYVVDILNSLKTNCWFLQLRNAHDLDFA
;
A
#
# COMPACT_ATOMS: atom_id res chain seq x y z
N MET A 1 3.27 -1.44 -21.94
CA MET A 1 3.22 -2.87 -21.57
C MET A 1 3.24 -2.93 -20.05
N ILE A 2 2.08 -3.09 -19.40
CA ILE A 2 1.98 -3.17 -17.94
C ILE A 2 2.48 -4.56 -17.52
N ARG A 3 3.53 -4.63 -16.71
CA ARG A 3 4.01 -5.90 -16.13
C ARG A 3 3.25 -6.14 -14.82
N PHE A 4 2.55 -7.27 -14.73
CA PHE A 4 1.95 -7.73 -13.48
C PHE A 4 2.97 -8.60 -12.76
N ILE A 5 3.30 -8.25 -11.52
CA ILE A 5 4.07 -9.11 -10.61
C ILE A 5 3.06 -9.73 -9.65
N LEU A 6 2.83 -11.03 -9.78
CA LEU A 6 1.95 -11.80 -8.92
C LEU A 6 2.75 -12.25 -7.69
N THR A 7 2.39 -11.75 -6.51
CA THR A 7 2.98 -12.17 -5.24
C THR A 7 2.22 -13.39 -4.72
N LEU A 8 2.84 -14.57 -4.74
CA LEU A 8 2.33 -15.74 -4.01
C LEU A 8 2.91 -15.71 -2.59
N ALA A 9 2.12 -15.25 -1.62
CA ALA A 9 2.42 -15.46 -0.21
C ALA A 9 1.95 -16.87 0.18
N GLY A 10 2.86 -17.84 0.19
CA GLY A 10 2.55 -19.21 0.58
C GLY A 10 3.80 -20.02 0.91
N GLY A 11 4.07 -20.19 2.21
CA GLY A 11 5.05 -21.14 2.71
C GLY A 11 4.54 -22.56 2.56
N CYS A 12 5.17 -23.35 1.71
CA CYS A 12 5.01 -24.80 1.67
C CYS A 12 6.20 -25.43 2.39
N PRO A 13 6.03 -26.22 3.46
CA PRO A 13 7.13 -26.98 4.03
C PRO A 13 7.35 -28.20 3.13
N ALA A 14 8.39 -28.16 2.30
CA ALA A 14 8.84 -29.33 1.55
C ALA A 14 10.36 -29.40 1.59
N HIS A 15 10.88 -30.53 2.04
CA HIS A 15 12.28 -30.90 1.89
C HIS A 15 12.64 -30.91 0.39
N GLY A 16 13.19 -29.81 -0.10
CA GLY A 16 13.70 -29.65 -1.45
C GLY A 16 14.04 -28.19 -1.74
N ARG A 17 15.25 -27.90 -2.22
CA ARG A 17 15.61 -26.54 -2.67
C ARG A 17 14.72 -26.19 -3.86
N HIS A 18 13.68 -25.40 -3.64
CA HIS A 18 12.86 -24.86 -4.72
C HIS A 18 13.74 -23.95 -5.58
N GLY A 19 13.73 -24.13 -6.90
CA GLY A 19 14.43 -23.29 -7.88
C GLY A 19 13.77 -21.92 -8.02
N LEU A 20 13.63 -21.19 -6.91
CA LEU A 20 13.14 -19.81 -6.85
C LEU A 20 14.09 -18.92 -7.64
N ARG A 21 13.57 -18.24 -8.68
CA ARG A 21 14.35 -17.30 -9.51
C ARG A 21 14.20 -15.85 -9.06
N SER A 22 13.21 -15.56 -8.23
CA SER A 22 12.95 -14.25 -7.64
C SER A 22 12.37 -14.42 -6.25
N LEU A 23 12.71 -13.49 -5.35
CA LEU A 23 12.09 -13.40 -4.03
C LEU A 23 11.39 -12.06 -3.92
N ILE A 24 10.07 -12.15 -3.79
CA ILE A 24 9.16 -11.02 -3.84
C ILE A 24 8.88 -10.55 -2.42
N GLY A 25 9.41 -9.37 -2.08
CA GLY A 25 9.01 -8.61 -0.91
C GLY A 25 9.67 -9.06 0.40
N PHE A 26 10.83 -8.51 0.70
CA PHE A 26 11.17 -8.23 2.11
C PHE A 26 10.84 -6.77 2.40
N PRO A 27 10.12 -6.47 3.48
CA PRO A 27 9.97 -5.10 3.92
C PRO A 27 11.32 -4.58 4.39
N TYR A 28 11.75 -3.45 3.84
CA TYR A 28 12.74 -2.67 4.58
C TYR A 28 12.02 -2.03 5.75
N HIS A 29 12.35 -2.48 6.94
CA HIS A 29 11.97 -1.78 8.14
C HIS A 29 12.73 -0.45 8.15
N GLY A 30 12.03 0.62 7.79
CA GLY A 30 12.62 1.97 7.74
C GLY A 30 13.29 2.36 9.06
N GLN A 31 12.82 1.82 10.18
CA GLN A 31 13.43 1.98 11.51
C GLN A 31 14.81 1.34 11.65
N ASP A 32 15.11 0.25 10.94
CA ASP A 32 16.42 -0.40 11.01
C ASP A 32 17.49 0.43 10.30
N LEU A 33 17.11 1.16 9.24
CA LEU A 33 17.99 2.07 8.50
C LEU A 33 18.01 3.47 9.11
N PHE A 34 16.86 3.96 9.56
CA PHE A 34 16.68 5.27 10.19
C PHE A 34 15.82 5.14 11.46
N PRO A 35 16.44 4.81 12.61
CA PRO A 35 15.70 4.64 13.87
C PRO A 35 14.88 5.88 14.26
N ASN A 36 15.38 7.08 13.93
CA ASN A 36 14.72 8.36 14.22
C ASN A 36 13.87 8.88 13.05
N GLY A 37 13.64 8.06 12.01
CA GLY A 37 12.98 8.46 10.76
C GLY A 37 13.78 9.41 9.85
N ARG A 38 14.82 10.05 10.38
CA ARG A 38 15.73 10.96 9.66
C ARG A 38 17.18 10.80 10.13
N GLY A 39 18.09 11.42 9.40
CA GLY A 39 19.48 11.59 9.81
C GLY A 39 20.43 10.56 9.22
N ALA A 40 21.40 10.09 10.01
CA ALA A 40 22.40 9.15 9.55
C ALA A 40 21.85 7.72 9.43
N VAL A 41 22.33 7.00 8.42
CA VAL A 41 22.00 5.58 8.23
C VAL A 41 22.62 4.76 9.35
N ASN A 42 21.83 3.87 9.96
CA ASN A 42 22.32 2.88 10.90
C ASN A 42 23.22 1.85 10.17
N PRO A 43 24.52 1.78 10.50
CA PRO A 43 25.45 0.87 9.82
C PRO A 43 25.07 -0.61 9.95
N LYS A 44 24.46 -1.02 11.08
CA LYS A 44 24.07 -2.41 11.30
C LYS A 44 22.89 -2.83 10.41
N GLY A 45 21.87 -1.98 10.31
CA GLY A 45 20.74 -2.21 9.38
C GLY A 45 21.23 -2.27 7.94
N LEU A 46 22.10 -1.33 7.54
CA LEU A 46 22.71 -1.33 6.22
C LEU A 46 23.50 -2.63 5.94
N GLN A 47 24.27 -3.11 6.91
CA GLN A 47 25.03 -4.36 6.77
C GLN A 47 24.10 -5.57 6.63
N TYR A 48 23.03 -5.64 7.42
CA TYR A 48 22.04 -6.72 7.34
C TYR A 48 21.44 -6.85 5.94
N TYR A 49 20.91 -5.76 5.38
CA TYR A 49 20.30 -5.80 4.05
C TYR A 49 21.31 -6.08 2.94
N ASN A 50 22.55 -5.59 3.07
CA ASN A 50 23.62 -5.94 2.13
C ASN A 50 23.94 -7.44 2.15
N ASN A 51 24.07 -8.03 3.34
CA ASN A 51 24.34 -9.46 3.48
C ASN A 51 23.19 -10.29 2.89
N LEU A 52 21.94 -9.90 3.19
CA LEU A 52 20.75 -10.56 2.64
C LEU A 52 20.73 -10.50 1.11
N ILE A 53 20.91 -9.32 0.52
CA ILE A 53 20.92 -9.15 -0.94
C ILE A 53 22.04 -9.98 -1.58
N ASN A 54 23.25 -9.92 -1.01
CA ASN A 54 24.39 -10.67 -1.52
C ASN A 54 24.14 -12.17 -1.46
N GLU A 55 23.57 -12.67 -0.36
CA GLU A 55 23.22 -14.09 -0.21
C GLU A 55 22.20 -14.50 -1.29
N LEU A 56 21.11 -13.75 -1.46
CA LEU A 56 20.10 -14.03 -2.49
C LEU A 56 20.71 -14.11 -3.89
N ILE A 57 21.55 -13.14 -4.24
CA ILE A 57 22.22 -13.10 -5.54
C ILE A 57 23.20 -14.27 -5.70
N SER A 58 23.91 -14.67 -4.63
CA SER A 58 24.81 -15.82 -4.67
C SER A 58 24.09 -17.14 -4.98
N HIS A 59 22.79 -17.22 -4.66
CA HIS A 59 21.90 -18.33 -5.02
C HIS A 59 21.12 -18.10 -6.33
N GLY A 60 21.45 -17.06 -7.10
CA GLY A 60 20.79 -16.73 -8.37
C GLY A 60 19.35 -16.20 -8.21
N ILE A 61 18.99 -15.72 -7.02
CA ILE A 61 17.66 -15.20 -6.71
C ILE A 61 17.65 -13.68 -6.94
N GLN A 62 16.79 -13.19 -7.83
CA GLN A 62 16.64 -11.76 -8.07
C GLN A 62 15.87 -11.10 -6.91
N PRO A 63 16.44 -10.07 -6.23
CA PRO A 63 15.76 -9.38 -5.15
C PRO A 63 14.72 -8.38 -5.68
N HIS A 64 13.48 -8.51 -5.20
CA HIS A 64 12.40 -7.54 -5.42
C HIS A 64 12.04 -6.90 -4.08
N VAL A 65 12.25 -5.60 -3.98
CA VAL A 65 12.26 -4.88 -2.72
C VAL A 65 10.98 -4.11 -2.51
N THR A 66 10.42 -4.16 -1.29
CA THR A 66 9.37 -3.23 -0.87
C THR A 66 9.90 -2.22 0.14
N LEU A 67 9.75 -0.92 -0.16
CA LEU A 67 10.29 0.16 0.65
C LEU A 67 9.47 0.40 1.94
N HIS A 68 8.14 0.25 1.89
CA HIS A 68 7.28 0.43 3.05
C HIS A 68 6.16 -0.62 3.09
N HIS A 69 6.00 -1.24 4.25
CA HIS A 69 5.04 -2.31 4.50
C HIS A 69 4.32 -2.12 5.85
N ALA A 70 3.72 -0.94 6.04
CA ALA A 70 3.04 -0.53 7.27
C ALA A 70 3.98 -0.36 8.48
N ASP A 71 5.23 -0.02 8.22
CA ASP A 71 6.34 0.06 9.18
C ASP A 71 6.97 1.45 9.24
N LEU A 72 6.13 2.48 9.13
CA LEU A 72 6.55 3.88 9.31
C LEU A 72 7.26 4.05 10.67
N PRO A 73 8.41 4.76 10.73
CA PRO A 73 9.06 5.08 11.99
C PRO A 73 8.11 5.81 12.96
N GLN A 74 7.99 5.28 14.19
CA GLN A 74 7.05 5.80 15.20
C GLN A 74 7.27 7.29 15.48
N VAL A 75 8.52 7.77 15.44
CA VAL A 75 8.86 9.19 15.62
C VAL A 75 8.11 10.10 14.64
N LEU A 76 7.90 9.67 13.38
CA LEU A 76 7.17 10.46 12.38
C LEU A 76 5.65 10.45 12.63
N GLU A 77 5.13 9.34 13.15
CA GLU A 77 3.74 9.25 13.60
C GLU A 77 3.49 10.16 14.82
N ASP A 78 4.42 10.22 15.77
CA ASP A 78 4.32 11.05 16.97
C ASP A 78 4.48 12.55 16.66
N GLU A 79 5.40 12.91 15.77
CA GLU A 79 5.70 14.32 15.44
C GLU A 79 4.56 15.00 14.68
N TYR A 80 3.92 14.30 13.74
CA TYR A 80 2.93 14.92 12.87
C TYR A 80 1.78 14.01 12.41
N GLY A 81 1.65 12.79 12.95
CA GLY A 81 0.60 11.85 12.55
C GLY A 81 0.87 11.11 11.25
N GLY A 82 2.14 10.99 10.83
CA GLY A 82 2.53 10.13 9.72
C GLY A 82 1.78 10.42 8.42
N TRP A 83 1.06 9.42 7.92
CA TRP A 83 0.44 9.48 6.59
C TRP A 83 -0.78 10.40 6.50
N VAL A 84 -1.40 10.84 7.61
CA VAL A 84 -2.49 11.84 7.53
C VAL A 84 -1.98 13.27 7.41
N SER A 85 -0.66 13.48 7.43
CA SER A 85 -0.05 14.81 7.33
C SER A 85 0.68 15.00 6.01
N ARG A 86 0.50 16.18 5.39
CA ARG A 86 1.29 16.58 4.19
C ARG A 86 2.79 16.63 4.46
N LYS A 87 3.24 16.68 5.73
CA LYS A 87 4.67 16.67 6.09
C LYS A 87 5.41 15.42 5.64
N ILE A 88 4.74 14.26 5.52
CA ILE A 88 5.37 13.04 4.95
C ILE A 88 5.81 13.24 3.48
N VAL A 89 5.09 14.12 2.75
CA VAL A 89 5.33 14.44 1.33
C VAL A 89 6.23 15.65 1.15
N TYR A 90 6.20 16.63 2.06
CA TYR A 90 6.87 17.93 1.88
C TYR A 90 7.82 18.32 3.02
N GLY A 91 8.10 17.43 3.97
CA GLY A 91 9.02 17.66 5.09
C GLY A 91 8.48 18.56 6.21
N SER A 92 9.13 18.49 7.37
CA SER A 92 8.93 19.35 8.54
C SER A 92 10.07 20.37 8.63
N LEU A 93 9.90 21.58 8.08
CA LEU A 93 10.80 22.71 8.39
C LEU A 93 9.97 23.97 8.70
N PRO A 94 10.39 24.77 9.70
CA PRO A 94 9.66 25.95 10.14
C PRO A 94 9.54 27.00 9.03
N LEU A 95 8.37 27.62 8.96
CA LEU A 95 7.95 28.57 7.92
C LEU A 95 8.67 29.94 7.99
N SER A 96 9.68 30.08 8.85
CA SER A 96 10.28 31.38 9.20
C SER A 96 11.42 31.85 8.30
N ILE A 97 11.74 31.13 7.22
CA ILE A 97 12.71 31.59 6.21
C ILE A 97 12.17 31.27 4.81
N ILE A 98 11.16 32.00 4.38
CA ILE A 98 10.73 32.03 2.99
C ILE A 98 11.10 33.44 2.53
N HIS A 99 11.98 33.61 1.55
CA HIS A 99 11.58 34.30 0.32
C HIS A 99 12.54 34.15 -0.87
N HIS A 100 13.64 33.39 -0.79
CA HIS A 100 14.51 33.22 -1.96
C HIS A 100 14.99 31.77 -2.10
N PHE A 101 14.67 31.20 -3.26
CA PHE A 101 14.95 29.83 -3.74
C PHE A 101 14.04 28.72 -3.20
N PHE A 102 13.10 28.31 -4.06
CA PHE A 102 12.53 26.95 -4.20
C PHE A 102 13.19 25.92 -3.28
N ALA A 103 12.67 25.85 -2.06
CA ALA A 103 13.29 25.16 -0.94
C ALA A 103 13.49 23.66 -1.24
N LEU A 104 14.72 23.19 -1.04
CA LEU A 104 15.07 21.80 -0.82
C LEU A 104 14.37 21.32 0.46
N LYS A 105 13.07 21.06 0.39
CA LYS A 105 12.37 20.36 1.46
C LYS A 105 12.64 18.87 1.30
N GLU A 106 13.48 18.31 2.16
CA GLU A 106 13.66 16.86 2.21
C GLU A 106 12.31 16.22 2.60
N LYS A 107 11.79 15.40 1.70
CA LYS A 107 10.54 14.68 1.89
C LYS A 107 10.88 13.37 2.57
N ASP A 108 10.44 13.15 3.81
CA ASP A 108 10.89 12.04 4.65
C ASP A 108 10.90 10.70 3.90
N PHE A 109 9.79 10.34 3.23
CA PHE A 109 9.71 9.10 2.45
C PHE A 109 10.62 9.10 1.20
N THR A 110 10.74 10.23 0.50
CA THR A 110 11.62 10.31 -0.70
C THR A 110 13.10 10.29 -0.32
N ALA A 111 13.49 10.89 0.80
CA ALA A 111 14.85 10.87 1.32
C ALA A 111 15.25 9.46 1.76
N TYR A 112 14.33 8.76 2.44
CA TYR A 112 14.48 7.34 2.74
C TYR A 112 14.65 6.49 1.47
N ALA A 113 13.77 6.66 0.48
CA ALA A 113 13.86 5.95 -0.79
C ALA A 113 15.17 6.25 -1.54
N ASP A 114 15.63 7.50 -1.54
CA ASP A 114 16.91 7.92 -2.14
C ASP A 114 18.09 7.15 -1.56
N VAL A 115 18.11 6.95 -0.24
CA VAL A 115 19.17 6.20 0.43
C VAL A 115 19.12 4.73 -0.01
N CYS A 116 17.94 4.12 -0.04
CA CYS A 116 17.79 2.74 -0.49
C CYS A 116 18.26 2.56 -1.94
N PHE A 117 17.86 3.46 -2.85
CA PHE A 117 18.30 3.44 -4.25
C PHE A 117 19.82 3.57 -4.37
N ARG A 118 20.45 4.47 -3.60
CA ARG A 118 21.92 4.63 -3.61
C ARG A 118 22.67 3.44 -3.05
N LYS A 119 22.15 2.82 -1.99
CA LYS A 119 22.86 1.79 -1.23
C LYS A 119 22.68 0.38 -1.76
N PHE A 120 21.56 0.10 -2.44
CA PHE A 120 21.22 -1.25 -2.87
C PHE A 120 20.87 -1.36 -4.35
N GLY A 121 20.64 -0.23 -5.04
CA GLY A 121 20.21 -0.25 -6.45
C GLY A 121 21.30 -0.67 -7.44
N ASP A 122 22.53 -0.92 -6.99
CA ASP A 122 23.54 -1.62 -7.78
C ASP A 122 23.21 -3.11 -7.99
N ARG A 123 22.39 -3.68 -7.10
CA ARG A 123 22.01 -5.11 -7.06
C ARG A 123 20.49 -5.33 -7.12
N VAL A 124 19.69 -4.33 -6.78
CA VAL A 124 18.22 -4.38 -6.77
C VAL A 124 17.65 -3.67 -7.99
N SER A 125 16.89 -4.41 -8.79
CA SER A 125 16.28 -3.89 -10.04
C SER A 125 14.76 -3.72 -9.98
N TYR A 126 14.09 -4.16 -8.91
CA TYR A 126 12.63 -4.00 -8.77
C TYR A 126 12.28 -3.36 -7.43
N TRP A 127 11.66 -2.18 -7.50
CA TRP A 127 11.32 -1.36 -6.35
C TRP A 127 9.81 -1.19 -6.24
N THR A 128 9.20 -1.81 -5.23
CA THR A 128 7.84 -1.54 -4.79
C THR A 128 7.88 -0.47 -3.72
N THR A 129 7.20 0.64 -3.93
CA THR A 129 7.21 1.76 -2.98
C THR A 129 6.39 1.47 -1.71
N LEU A 130 5.13 1.05 -1.87
CA LEU A 130 4.27 0.64 -0.77
C LEU A 130 3.61 -0.71 -1.07
N ASN A 131 3.58 -1.58 -0.07
CA ASN A 131 2.80 -2.82 -0.10
C ASN A 131 1.31 -2.55 0.20
N GLU A 132 0.41 -3.14 -0.59
CA GLU A 132 -1.05 -3.16 -0.36
C GLU A 132 -1.61 -1.81 0.11
N ALA A 133 -1.26 -0.72 -0.61
CA ALA A 133 -1.55 0.64 -0.16
C ALA A 133 -3.05 0.87 0.16
N ASN A 134 -3.94 0.23 -0.59
CA ASN A 134 -5.38 0.28 -0.38
C ASN A 134 -5.83 -0.42 0.91
N VAL A 135 -5.26 -1.59 1.25
CA VAL A 135 -5.56 -2.29 2.50
C VAL A 135 -4.92 -1.58 3.68
N PHE A 136 -3.72 -1.05 3.53
CA PHE A 136 -3.04 -0.29 4.59
C PHE A 136 -3.90 0.88 5.08
N VAL A 137 -4.48 1.68 4.19
CA VAL A 137 -5.29 2.84 4.61
C VAL A 137 -6.60 2.43 5.28
N ILE A 138 -7.21 1.32 4.85
CA ILE A 138 -8.43 0.76 5.48
C ILE A 138 -8.09 0.16 6.86
N GLY A 139 -7.00 -0.58 6.94
CA GLY A 139 -6.53 -1.21 8.16
C GLY A 139 -6.08 -0.20 9.22
N GLY A 140 -5.31 0.81 8.80
CA GLY A 140 -4.66 1.77 9.69
C GLY A 140 -5.52 2.96 10.10
N TYR A 141 -6.42 3.42 9.23
CA TYR A 141 -7.17 4.68 9.41
C TYR A 141 -8.70 4.54 9.34
N ASP A 142 -9.24 3.36 9.03
CA ASP A 142 -10.69 3.11 9.05
C ASP A 142 -11.11 2.11 10.13
N SER A 143 -10.55 0.90 10.10
CA SER A 143 -10.83 -0.18 11.04
C SER A 143 -9.91 -0.18 12.27
N GLY A 144 -8.72 0.41 12.13
CA GLY A 144 -7.71 0.50 13.19
C GLY A 144 -7.03 -0.84 13.52
N VAL A 145 -7.22 -1.89 12.73
CA VAL A 145 -6.55 -3.17 12.96
C VAL A 145 -5.06 -3.11 12.65
N LEU A 146 -4.61 -2.29 11.70
CA LEU A 146 -3.19 -2.09 11.42
C LEU A 146 -2.68 -0.82 12.13
N PRO A 147 -1.35 -0.68 12.35
CA PRO A 147 -0.78 0.60 12.73
C PRO A 147 -1.18 1.73 11.75
N PRO A 148 -1.42 2.97 12.21
CA PRO A 148 -1.29 3.46 13.59
C PRO A 148 -2.54 3.28 14.47
N GLN A 149 -3.45 2.38 14.10
CA GLN A 149 -4.68 2.04 14.84
C GLN A 149 -5.59 3.25 15.07
N ARG A 150 -5.92 3.96 13.99
CA ARG A 150 -6.83 5.11 14.01
C ARG A 150 -8.20 4.71 13.47
N CYS A 151 -9.25 5.01 14.23
CA CYS A 151 -10.64 4.74 13.85
C CYS A 151 -11.64 5.55 14.69
N SER A 152 -12.92 5.53 14.32
CA SER A 152 -14.01 6.25 15.01
C SER A 152 -15.10 5.31 15.54
N PRO A 153 -15.56 5.49 16.79
CA PRO A 153 -16.71 4.76 17.33
C PRO A 153 -17.99 4.93 16.47
N PRO A 154 -18.91 3.94 16.47
CA PRO A 154 -18.83 2.64 17.14
C PRO A 154 -18.02 1.58 16.35
N TYR A 155 -17.22 1.99 15.36
CA TYR A 155 -16.58 1.10 14.40
C TYR A 155 -15.08 0.94 14.67
N GLY A 156 -14.51 -0.18 14.20
CA GLY A 156 -13.10 -0.51 14.39
C GLY A 156 -12.80 -1.18 15.73
N VAL A 157 -11.51 -1.29 16.08
CA VAL A 157 -11.03 -2.00 17.28
C VAL A 157 -10.95 -1.13 18.53
N ASN A 158 -11.92 -0.23 18.72
CA ASN A 158 -11.97 0.72 19.83
C ASN A 158 -10.69 1.60 19.94
N CYS A 159 -10.38 2.32 18.88
CA CYS A 159 -9.21 3.19 18.80
C CYS A 159 -9.32 4.40 19.73
N SER A 160 -8.20 4.85 20.28
CA SER A 160 -8.14 6.05 21.13
C SER A 160 -8.27 7.36 20.37
N ARG A 161 -8.04 7.34 19.05
CA ARG A 161 -8.06 8.52 18.17
C ARG A 161 -8.37 8.13 16.72
N GLY A 162 -8.73 9.13 15.91
CA GLY A 162 -8.88 8.98 14.47
C GLY A 162 -10.24 9.43 13.93
N ASN A 163 -10.29 9.60 12.62
CA ASN A 163 -11.52 9.88 11.89
C ASN A 163 -11.65 8.96 10.69
N SER A 164 -12.37 7.85 10.90
CA SER A 164 -12.63 6.83 9.87
C SER A 164 -13.34 7.37 8.62
N SER A 165 -13.99 8.52 8.70
CA SER A 165 -14.69 9.12 7.55
C SER A 165 -13.77 9.96 6.67
N THR A 166 -12.61 10.42 7.15
CA THR A 166 -11.72 11.33 6.41
C THR A 166 -10.29 10.81 6.28
N GLU A 167 -9.74 10.21 7.33
CA GLU A 167 -8.32 9.83 7.40
C GLU A 167 -7.89 8.78 6.36
N PRO A 168 -8.70 7.77 5.98
CA PRO A 168 -8.32 6.84 4.91
C PRO A 168 -8.05 7.56 3.58
N TYR A 169 -8.87 8.56 3.24
CA TYR A 169 -8.72 9.34 2.01
C TYR A 169 -7.51 10.27 2.08
N MET A 170 -7.27 10.90 3.24
CA MET A 170 -6.09 11.75 3.47
C MET A 170 -4.80 10.93 3.36
N ALA A 171 -4.74 9.78 4.03
CA ALA A 171 -3.59 8.88 3.98
C ALA A 171 -3.35 8.35 2.56
N ALA A 172 -4.41 7.91 1.86
CA ALA A 172 -4.31 7.46 0.48
C ALA A 172 -3.73 8.56 -0.45
N HIS A 173 -4.20 9.79 -0.28
CA HIS A 173 -3.72 10.93 -1.07
C HIS A 173 -2.24 11.20 -0.83
N HIS A 174 -1.79 11.26 0.43
CA HIS A 174 -0.38 11.48 0.72
C HIS A 174 0.51 10.32 0.29
N ILE A 175 0.02 9.08 0.39
CA ILE A 175 0.71 7.90 -0.15
C ILE A 175 0.94 8.04 -1.65
N LEU A 176 -0.09 8.42 -2.43
CA LEU A 176 0.04 8.61 -3.88
C LEU A 176 1.08 9.68 -4.21
N LEU A 177 1.08 10.80 -3.49
CA LEU A 177 2.09 11.86 -3.67
C LEU A 177 3.50 11.44 -3.27
N ALA A 178 3.64 10.70 -2.17
CA ALA A 178 4.92 10.17 -1.70
C ALA A 178 5.49 9.13 -2.68
N HIS A 179 4.64 8.22 -3.15
CA HIS A 179 4.94 7.27 -4.23
C HIS A 179 5.42 8.01 -5.48
N ALA A 180 4.64 8.96 -5.99
CA ALA A 180 4.97 9.73 -7.18
C ALA A 180 6.31 10.47 -7.05
N SER A 181 6.58 11.02 -5.87
CA SER A 181 7.84 11.68 -5.57
C SER A 181 9.04 10.72 -5.60
N ALA A 182 8.93 9.56 -4.97
CA ALA A 182 9.98 8.54 -4.96
C ALA A 182 10.19 7.94 -6.36
N ALA A 183 9.11 7.67 -7.09
CA ALA A 183 9.16 7.19 -8.46
C ALA A 183 9.87 8.19 -9.39
N ARG A 184 9.49 9.46 -9.33
CA ARG A 184 10.15 10.51 -10.11
C ARG A 184 11.64 10.60 -9.81
N LEU A 185 12.02 10.55 -8.53
CA LEU A 185 13.43 10.53 -8.12
C LEU A 185 14.16 9.34 -8.75
N TYR A 186 13.59 8.14 -8.67
CA TYR A 186 14.16 6.92 -9.23
C TYR A 186 14.38 7.05 -10.74
N LYS A 187 13.31 7.40 -11.47
CA LYS A 187 13.33 7.56 -12.93
C LYS A 187 14.36 8.60 -13.39
N GLN A 188 14.51 9.71 -12.66
CA GLN A 188 15.43 10.79 -13.05
C GLN A 188 16.90 10.55 -12.70
N ARG A 189 17.20 9.85 -11.61
CA ARG A 189 18.58 9.75 -11.07
C ARG A 189 19.20 8.37 -11.15
N TYR A 190 18.38 7.33 -11.13
CA TYR A 190 18.82 5.97 -10.87
C TYR A 190 18.44 5.00 -12.00
N GLN A 191 17.27 5.15 -12.63
CA GLN A 191 16.73 4.18 -13.58
C GLN A 191 17.69 3.88 -14.75
N ASP A 192 18.24 4.91 -15.41
CA ASP A 192 19.18 4.72 -16.53
C ASP A 192 20.48 4.01 -16.12
N LYS A 193 20.91 4.17 -14.86
CA LYS A 193 22.16 3.58 -14.34
C LYS A 193 21.94 2.18 -13.80
N GLN A 194 20.80 1.95 -13.17
CA GLN A 194 20.47 0.72 -12.44
C GLN A 194 19.63 -0.25 -13.28
N ASN A 195 19.11 0.20 -14.43
CA ASN A 195 18.26 -0.58 -15.34
C ASN A 195 17.09 -1.28 -14.64
N GLY A 196 16.55 -0.66 -13.60
CA GLY A 196 15.46 -1.22 -12.81
C GLY A 196 14.11 -0.56 -13.05
N PHE A 197 13.11 -1.06 -12.34
CA PHE A 197 11.71 -0.70 -12.46
C PHE A 197 11.17 -0.28 -11.09
N ILE A 198 10.25 0.69 -11.08
CA ILE A 198 9.58 1.16 -9.87
C ILE A 198 8.06 1.07 -9.99
N GLY A 199 7.39 0.68 -8.91
CA GLY A 199 5.95 0.46 -8.89
C GLY A 199 5.30 0.63 -7.52
N LEU A 200 4.00 0.37 -7.51
CA LEU A 200 3.15 0.31 -6.33
C LEU A 200 2.50 -1.08 -6.27
N ASN A 201 2.23 -1.59 -5.08
CA ASN A 201 1.49 -2.83 -4.91
C ASN A 201 0.10 -2.56 -4.32
N LEU A 202 -0.91 -3.20 -4.90
CA LEU A 202 -2.30 -3.13 -4.45
C LEU A 202 -2.83 -4.52 -4.17
N PHE A 203 -3.70 -4.62 -3.17
CA PHE A 203 -4.47 -5.82 -2.93
C PHE A 203 -5.73 -5.83 -3.79
N SER A 204 -6.10 -6.97 -4.36
CA SER A 204 -7.35 -7.11 -5.11
C SER A 204 -8.05 -8.44 -4.83
N TYR A 205 -9.36 -8.37 -4.56
CA TYR A 205 -10.24 -9.51 -4.72
C TYR A 205 -10.72 -9.61 -6.16
N TRP A 206 -11.06 -10.81 -6.60
CA TRP A 206 -11.91 -10.96 -7.76
C TRP A 206 -13.37 -10.89 -7.29
N PHE A 207 -14.07 -9.80 -7.60
CA PHE A 207 -15.47 -9.69 -7.22
C PHE A 207 -16.38 -10.25 -8.31
N VAL A 208 -17.33 -11.11 -7.92
CA VAL A 208 -18.39 -11.63 -8.79
C VAL A 208 -19.76 -11.27 -8.20
N PRO A 209 -20.78 -10.97 -8.99
CA PRO A 209 -22.11 -10.73 -8.45
C PRO A 209 -22.70 -12.03 -7.87
N LEU A 210 -23.41 -11.94 -6.74
CA LEU A 210 -24.04 -13.11 -6.11
C LEU A 210 -25.18 -13.66 -6.97
N THR A 211 -25.95 -12.78 -7.61
CA THR A 211 -27.01 -13.14 -8.55
C THR A 211 -26.86 -12.38 -9.88
N ASN A 212 -27.59 -12.79 -10.91
CA ASN A 212 -27.57 -12.12 -12.22
C ASN A 212 -28.38 -10.79 -12.24
N SER A 213 -28.87 -10.34 -11.08
CA SER A 213 -29.62 -9.09 -10.95
C SER A 213 -28.77 -7.86 -11.32
N MET A 214 -29.42 -6.80 -11.78
CA MET A 214 -28.72 -5.56 -12.13
C MET A 214 -28.10 -4.91 -10.88
N GLU A 215 -28.79 -5.03 -9.75
CA GLU A 215 -28.40 -4.50 -8.45
C GLU A 215 -27.07 -5.10 -7.99
N ASP A 216 -26.93 -6.43 -8.03
CA ASP A 216 -25.70 -7.12 -7.64
C ASP A 216 -24.54 -6.81 -8.60
N LYS A 217 -24.81 -6.65 -9.90
CA LYS A 217 -23.81 -6.23 -10.89
C LYS A 217 -23.28 -4.82 -10.60
N ILE A 218 -24.18 -3.86 -10.35
CA ILE A 218 -23.77 -2.50 -9.98
C ILE A 218 -23.02 -2.52 -8.64
N ALA A 219 -23.46 -3.31 -7.66
CA ALA A 219 -22.77 -3.45 -6.38
C ALA A 219 -21.35 -4.01 -6.56
N THR A 220 -21.18 -4.99 -7.44
CA THR A 220 -19.88 -5.57 -7.81
C THR A 220 -18.96 -4.53 -8.45
N GLN A 221 -19.47 -3.72 -9.38
CA GLN A 221 -18.68 -2.65 -9.99
C GLN A 221 -18.23 -1.63 -8.93
N ARG A 222 -19.15 -1.16 -8.09
CA ARG A 222 -18.81 -0.21 -7.01
C ARG A 222 -17.77 -0.80 -6.04
N ALA A 223 -17.84 -2.10 -5.72
CA ALA A 223 -16.84 -2.75 -4.88
C ALA A 223 -15.44 -2.73 -5.51
N ASN A 224 -15.34 -2.98 -6.83
CA ASN A 224 -14.09 -2.83 -7.58
C ASN A 224 -13.59 -1.39 -7.58
N ASP A 225 -14.48 -0.42 -7.85
CA ASP A 225 -14.13 1.00 -7.93
C ASP A 225 -13.54 1.51 -6.62
N PHE A 226 -14.07 1.06 -5.48
CA PHE A 226 -13.54 1.42 -4.17
C PHE A 226 -12.26 0.64 -3.83
N LEU A 227 -12.09 -0.64 -4.27
CA LEU A 227 -10.87 -1.43 -4.02
C LEU A 227 -9.66 -0.94 -4.77
N LEU A 228 -9.87 -0.64 -6.04
CA LEU A 228 -8.82 -0.32 -6.98
C LEU A 228 -8.74 1.18 -7.25
N TRP A 229 -9.33 2.01 -6.39
CA TRP A 229 -9.32 3.47 -6.47
C TRP A 229 -7.94 4.15 -6.51
N PHE A 230 -6.86 3.45 -6.17
CA PHE A 230 -5.47 3.92 -6.35
C PHE A 230 -5.02 3.88 -7.81
N VAL A 231 -5.66 3.08 -8.67
CA VAL A 231 -5.25 2.87 -10.06
C VAL A 231 -5.51 4.12 -10.91
N ASP A 232 -6.69 4.71 -10.83
CA ASP A 232 -7.06 5.88 -11.65
C ASP A 232 -6.11 7.07 -11.45
N PRO A 233 -5.70 7.46 -10.23
CA PRO A 233 -4.69 8.48 -10.04
C PRO A 233 -3.37 8.18 -10.76
N LEU A 234 -2.92 6.91 -10.74
CA LEU A 234 -1.68 6.51 -11.41
C LEU A 234 -1.81 6.54 -12.94
N VAL A 235 -2.98 6.22 -13.50
CA VAL A 235 -3.17 6.12 -14.95
C VAL A 235 -3.62 7.45 -15.55
N PHE A 236 -4.58 8.11 -14.92
CA PHE A 236 -5.27 9.30 -15.44
C PHE A 236 -4.87 10.59 -14.72
N GLY A 237 -4.28 10.50 -13.52
CA GLY A 237 -3.88 11.65 -12.71
C GLY A 237 -4.98 12.19 -11.79
N ASP A 238 -6.12 11.52 -11.69
CA ASP A 238 -7.23 11.90 -10.81
C ASP A 238 -7.99 10.66 -10.30
N TYR A 239 -8.80 10.82 -9.27
CA TYR A 239 -9.62 9.75 -8.72
C TYR A 239 -10.83 9.40 -9.60
N PRO A 240 -11.39 8.16 -9.48
CA PRO A 240 -12.59 7.77 -10.22
C PRO A 240 -13.79 8.68 -9.93
N ASP A 241 -14.60 8.98 -10.95
CA ASP A 241 -15.76 9.88 -10.80
C ASP A 241 -16.79 9.37 -9.80
N VAL A 242 -17.01 8.04 -9.76
CA VAL A 242 -17.88 7.39 -8.78
C VAL A 242 -17.42 7.66 -7.35
N LEU A 243 -16.11 7.64 -7.12
CA LEU A 243 -15.53 7.92 -5.82
C LEU A 243 -15.71 9.40 -5.46
N LYS A 244 -15.39 10.31 -6.37
CA LYS A 244 -15.58 11.76 -6.17
C LYS A 244 -17.04 12.09 -5.82
N LYS A 245 -18.00 11.48 -6.53
CA LYS A 245 -19.44 11.69 -6.31
C LYS A 245 -19.91 11.19 -4.94
N ILE A 246 -19.46 10.01 -4.52
CA ILE A 246 -19.92 9.39 -3.27
C ILE A 246 -19.20 9.97 -2.05
N VAL A 247 -17.90 10.23 -2.18
CA VAL A 247 -17.08 10.70 -1.05
C VAL A 247 -17.21 12.20 -0.84
N GLY A 248 -17.34 12.96 -1.93
CA GLY A 248 -17.50 14.41 -1.91
C GLY A 248 -16.27 15.11 -1.31
N SER A 249 -16.53 16.11 -0.46
CA SER A 249 -15.50 16.98 0.13
C SER A 249 -14.48 16.28 1.04
N ARG A 250 -14.72 15.01 1.41
CA ARG A 250 -13.78 14.21 2.21
C ARG A 250 -12.63 13.65 1.38
N LEU A 251 -12.76 13.60 0.07
CA LEU A 251 -11.71 13.17 -0.85
C LEU A 251 -10.84 14.38 -1.22
N PRO A 252 -9.54 14.40 -0.88
CA PRO A 252 -8.67 15.49 -1.29
C PRO A 252 -8.57 15.58 -2.82
N ALA A 253 -8.58 16.78 -3.36
CA ALA A 253 -8.36 17.01 -4.78
C ALA A 253 -6.86 17.15 -5.08
N PHE A 254 -6.41 16.60 -6.20
CA PHE A 254 -5.09 16.88 -6.74
C PHE A 254 -5.05 18.27 -7.37
N THR A 255 -4.01 19.04 -7.07
CA THR A 255 -3.64 20.20 -7.90
C THR A 255 -3.14 19.72 -9.27
N TYR A 256 -3.13 20.61 -10.26
CA TYR A 256 -2.59 20.30 -11.59
C TYR A 256 -1.15 19.75 -11.55
N ALA A 257 -0.31 20.33 -10.67
CA ALA A 257 1.08 19.91 -10.50
C ALA A 257 1.19 18.53 -9.83
N GLU A 258 0.34 18.23 -8.85
CA GLU A 258 0.30 16.92 -8.20
C GLU A 258 -0.24 15.84 -9.15
N SER A 259 -1.35 16.13 -9.84
CA SER A 259 -1.96 15.23 -10.84
C SER A 259 -0.94 14.81 -11.90
N SER A 260 -0.20 15.79 -12.44
CA SER A 260 0.84 15.55 -13.44
C SER A 260 2.04 14.76 -12.89
N GLN A 261 2.28 14.78 -11.58
CA GLN A 261 3.34 13.98 -10.94
C GLN A 261 2.91 12.54 -10.68
N VAL A 262 1.66 12.32 -10.28
CA VAL A 262 1.12 10.98 -9.99
C VAL A 262 0.84 10.21 -11.27
N LYS A 263 0.37 10.89 -12.32
CA LYS A 263 0.10 10.27 -13.61
C LYS A 263 1.37 9.66 -14.21
N GLY A 264 1.34 8.35 -14.48
CA GLY A 264 2.44 7.59 -15.06
C GLY A 264 3.63 7.37 -14.10
N SER A 265 3.43 7.54 -12.79
CA SER A 265 4.51 7.41 -11.79
C SER A 265 4.91 5.96 -11.47
N PHE A 266 4.72 5.03 -12.40
CA PHE A 266 5.03 3.61 -12.23
C PHE A 266 5.53 2.99 -13.55
N ASP A 267 6.25 1.88 -13.45
CA ASP A 267 6.65 1.01 -14.56
C ASP A 267 5.90 -0.33 -14.51
N PHE A 268 5.47 -0.74 -13.31
CA PHE A 268 4.67 -1.92 -13.06
C PHE A 268 3.65 -1.66 -11.94
N LEU A 269 2.61 -2.49 -11.90
CA LEU A 269 1.65 -2.55 -10.81
C LEU A 269 1.69 -3.96 -10.22
N GLY A 270 2.05 -4.05 -8.94
CA GLY A 270 1.96 -5.30 -8.18
C GLY A 270 0.51 -5.54 -7.77
N VAL A 271 0.05 -6.79 -7.89
CA VAL A 271 -1.27 -7.20 -7.44
C VAL A 271 -1.14 -8.38 -6.49
N ASN A 272 -1.51 -8.15 -5.23
CA ASN A 272 -1.71 -9.20 -4.27
C ASN A 272 -3.14 -9.71 -4.38
N HIS A 273 -3.29 -10.98 -4.72
CA HIS A 273 -4.58 -11.62 -4.91
C HIS A 273 -4.62 -12.91 -4.11
N TYR A 274 -5.70 -13.10 -3.37
CA TYR A 274 -5.87 -14.28 -2.52
C TYR A 274 -7.15 -15.04 -2.83
N ASN A 275 -8.28 -14.34 -2.99
CA ASN A 275 -9.59 -14.96 -3.07
C ASN A 275 -10.53 -14.23 -4.06
N THR A 276 -11.59 -14.95 -4.41
CA THR A 276 -12.78 -14.45 -5.11
C THR A 276 -13.91 -14.25 -4.11
N LEU A 277 -14.67 -13.16 -4.22
CA LEU A 277 -15.80 -12.85 -3.35
C LEU A 277 -17.07 -12.59 -4.15
N SER A 278 -18.19 -13.19 -3.72
CA SER A 278 -19.52 -12.87 -4.24
C SER A 278 -20.09 -11.61 -3.58
N VAL A 279 -20.62 -10.68 -4.39
CA VAL A 279 -21.13 -9.38 -3.95
C VAL A 279 -22.64 -9.32 -4.15
N LYS A 280 -23.37 -8.92 -3.11
CA LYS A 280 -24.81 -8.69 -3.13
C LYS A 280 -25.10 -7.23 -2.83
N ASP A 281 -26.05 -6.62 -3.52
CA ASP A 281 -26.54 -5.29 -3.18
C ASP A 281 -27.20 -5.29 -1.80
N ASN A 282 -26.99 -4.20 -1.07
CA ASN A 282 -27.65 -3.96 0.20
C ASN A 282 -28.33 -2.57 0.16
N PRO A 283 -29.65 -2.50 -0.06
CA PRO A 283 -30.36 -1.24 -0.18
C PRO A 283 -30.44 -0.47 1.15
N SER A 284 -30.26 -1.14 2.29
CA SER A 284 -30.26 -0.54 3.63
C SER A 284 -28.89 0.05 4.01
N SER A 285 -27.87 -0.11 3.17
CA SER A 285 -26.52 0.38 3.45
C SER A 285 -26.37 1.87 3.14
N PRO A 286 -25.78 2.69 4.03
CA PRO A 286 -25.51 4.10 3.75
C PRO A 286 -24.59 4.27 2.53
N LYS A 287 -25.00 5.03 1.51
CA LYS A 287 -24.19 5.28 0.30
C LYS A 287 -23.21 6.42 0.50
N ASP A 288 -22.42 6.38 1.57
CA ASP A 288 -21.48 7.43 1.96
C ASP A 288 -20.01 7.09 1.65
N GLY A 289 -19.77 6.03 0.87
CA GLY A 289 -18.42 5.68 0.40
C GLY A 289 -17.49 5.14 1.46
N ARG A 290 -17.98 4.86 2.68
CA ARG A 290 -17.22 4.05 3.61
C ARG A 290 -17.11 2.65 3.05
N TRP A 291 -15.92 2.08 3.10
CA TRP A 291 -15.64 0.70 2.71
C TRP A 291 -16.60 -0.31 3.32
N ARG A 292 -17.01 -0.05 4.57
CA ARG A 292 -17.96 -0.83 5.35
C ARG A 292 -19.37 -0.87 4.75
N CYS A 293 -19.75 0.10 3.91
CA CYS A 293 -21.06 0.14 3.27
C CYS A 293 -21.21 -0.89 2.15
N PHE A 294 -20.10 -1.49 1.69
CA PHE A 294 -20.12 -2.64 0.79
C PHE A 294 -20.24 -3.98 1.52
N CYS A 295 -20.09 -3.99 2.85
CA CYS A 295 -20.03 -5.21 3.66
C CYS A 295 -20.67 -5.00 5.04
N ARG A 296 -22.01 -4.87 5.15
CA ARG A 296 -22.67 -4.94 6.46
C ARG A 296 -23.98 -5.75 6.47
N HIS A 297 -23.93 -6.78 7.33
CA HIS A 297 -24.97 -7.58 7.99
C HIS A 297 -25.74 -8.62 7.17
N GLY A 298 -25.31 -9.88 7.33
CA GLY A 298 -26.03 -11.09 6.92
C GLY A 298 -25.13 -12.20 6.36
N SER A 299 -23.99 -11.83 5.79
CA SER A 299 -23.03 -12.78 5.21
C SER A 299 -21.59 -12.46 5.62
N THR A 300 -20.84 -13.53 5.76
CA THR A 300 -19.53 -13.77 6.39
C THR A 300 -18.37 -12.79 6.07
N VAL A 301 -18.55 -11.77 5.22
CA VAL A 301 -17.46 -10.94 4.64
C VAL A 301 -16.87 -9.90 5.60
N SER A 302 -17.65 -9.28 6.49
CA SER A 302 -17.09 -8.38 7.52
C SER A 302 -16.25 -9.14 8.55
N LYS A 303 -16.49 -10.45 8.71
CA LYS A 303 -15.62 -11.34 9.48
C LYS A 303 -14.35 -11.60 8.69
N TYR A 304 -14.43 -11.91 7.39
CA TYR A 304 -13.26 -12.19 6.56
C TYR A 304 -12.26 -11.06 6.38
N VAL A 305 -12.68 -9.79 6.24
CA VAL A 305 -11.70 -8.67 6.16
C VAL A 305 -10.98 -8.50 7.50
N VAL A 306 -11.71 -8.64 8.61
CA VAL A 306 -11.13 -8.65 9.96
C VAL A 306 -10.28 -9.91 10.19
N ASP A 307 -10.66 -11.07 9.65
CA ASP A 307 -9.93 -12.34 9.78
C ASP A 307 -8.67 -12.37 8.89
N ILE A 308 -8.67 -11.71 7.73
CA ILE A 308 -7.48 -11.52 6.90
C ILE A 308 -6.53 -10.50 7.56
N LEU A 309 -7.06 -9.39 8.07
CA LEU A 309 -6.25 -8.42 8.80
C LEU A 309 -5.75 -8.96 10.16
N ASN A 310 -6.51 -9.85 10.81
CA ASN A 310 -6.07 -10.59 11.99
C ASN A 310 -5.09 -11.70 11.63
N SER A 311 -5.26 -12.39 10.49
CA SER A 311 -4.29 -13.36 9.94
C SER A 311 -2.94 -12.68 9.68
N LEU A 312 -2.95 -11.45 9.15
CA LEU A 312 -1.74 -10.64 8.97
C LEU A 312 -1.08 -10.24 10.31
N LYS A 313 -1.83 -10.13 11.42
CA LYS A 313 -1.25 -9.95 12.76
C LYS A 313 -0.63 -11.22 13.34
N THR A 314 -1.17 -12.39 13.00
CA THR A 314 -0.80 -13.68 13.63
C THR A 314 0.22 -14.49 12.86
N ASN A 315 0.70 -14.05 11.68
CA ASN A 315 1.69 -14.80 10.92
C ASN A 315 3.14 -14.59 11.41
N CYS A 316 3.35 -14.92 12.69
CA CYS A 316 4.40 -15.85 13.10
C CYS A 316 3.67 -17.11 13.61
N TRP A 317 3.68 -18.16 12.78
CA TRP A 317 3.15 -19.52 13.00
C TRP A 317 1.66 -19.80 12.76
N PHE A 318 1.44 -20.71 11.79
CA PHE A 318 0.34 -21.68 11.65
C PHE A 318 -1.12 -21.20 11.85
N LEU A 319 -1.85 -21.09 10.74
CA LEU A 319 -3.30 -21.29 10.72
C LEU A 319 -3.66 -22.28 9.61
N GLN A 320 -3.88 -23.52 10.03
CA GLN A 320 -4.39 -24.62 9.22
C GLN A 320 -5.92 -24.45 9.15
N LEU A 321 -6.47 -24.10 7.98
CA LEU A 321 -7.92 -24.11 7.74
C LEU A 321 -8.26 -25.09 6.61
N ARG A 322 -9.16 -26.02 6.95
CA ARG A 322 -9.52 -27.22 6.20
C ARG A 322 -10.21 -26.92 4.87
N ASN A 323 -9.91 -27.80 3.92
CA ASN A 323 -10.48 -27.98 2.58
C ASN A 323 -11.98 -27.70 2.46
N ALA A 324 -12.36 -26.99 1.39
CA ALA A 324 -13.58 -27.28 0.66
C ALA A 324 -13.16 -27.93 -0.67
N HIS A 325 -13.30 -29.24 -0.73
CA HIS A 325 -13.21 -30.03 -1.96
C HIS A 325 -14.47 -29.82 -2.81
N ASP A 326 -14.29 -30.10 -4.10
CA ASP A 326 -15.30 -30.42 -5.12
C ASP A 326 -16.02 -29.26 -5.81
N LEU A 327 -15.47 -28.86 -6.96
CA LEU A 327 -16.26 -28.62 -8.16
C LEU A 327 -15.46 -29.11 -9.39
N ASP A 328 -15.81 -30.30 -9.85
CA ASP A 328 -15.42 -30.86 -11.13
C ASP A 328 -15.87 -29.95 -12.28
N PHE A 329 -14.97 -29.69 -13.23
CA PHE A 329 -15.31 -29.12 -14.53
C PHE A 329 -15.66 -30.26 -15.48
N ALA A 330 -16.88 -30.23 -16.03
CA ALA A 330 -17.26 -30.90 -17.27
C ALA A 330 -17.68 -29.84 -18.29
#